data_AF-A0A6N8Y726-F1
#
_entry.id   AF-A0A6N8Y726-F1
#
_cell.length_a   1.000
_cell.length_b   1.000
_cell.length_c   1.000
_cell.angle_alpha   90.00
_cell.angle_beta   90.00
_cell.angle_gamma   90.00
#
_symmetry.space_group_name_H-M   'P 1'
#
loop_
_entity.id
_entity.type
_entity.pdbx_description
1 polymer ?
#
loop_
_entity_poly.entity_id
_entity_poly.type
_entity_poly.pdbx_seq_one_letter_code
_entity_poly.pdbx_strand_id
1 'polypeptide(L)'
;MSLPINVKELTGCLKEVKKAQDSLDNLLDFVDLMKNVKESFPGDVATPAEKIKEISRAAAPYIKEIKAIFDGELNKLPINDEEVADAAKKLVLYHGDHMQVLIWAEQQKANHEPDSYWWRYWDGITGNVKKDIAEHQKQL
;
A
#
# COMPACT_ATOMS: atom_id res chain seq x y z
N MET A 1 6.57 25.69 -14.99
CA MET A 1 6.41 25.19 -13.61
C MET A 1 5.55 23.94 -13.69
N SER A 2 6.01 22.80 -13.17
CA SER A 2 5.17 21.60 -13.04
C SER A 2 4.22 21.79 -11.87
N LEU A 3 2.98 21.29 -11.99
CA LEU A 3 2.06 21.24 -10.86
C LEU A 3 2.65 20.37 -9.74
N PRO A 4 2.42 20.70 -8.46
CA PRO A 4 2.80 19.82 -7.35
C PRO A 4 2.06 18.49 -7.48
N ILE A 5 2.79 17.40 -7.23
CA ILE A 5 2.28 16.03 -7.33
C ILE A 5 1.17 15.81 -6.30
N ASN A 6 0.05 15.20 -6.71
CA ASN A 6 -1.11 14.99 -5.85
C ASN A 6 -1.19 13.56 -5.27
N VAL A 7 -2.13 13.34 -4.35
CA VAL A 7 -2.39 12.05 -3.67
C VAL A 7 -2.54 10.90 -4.66
N LYS A 8 -3.30 11.11 -5.74
CA LYS A 8 -3.59 10.09 -6.76
C LYS A 8 -2.33 9.70 -7.51
N GLU A 9 -1.52 10.68 -7.89
CA GLU A 9 -0.25 10.47 -8.59
C GLU A 9 0.75 9.72 -7.70
N LEU A 10 0.96 10.18 -6.46
CA LEU A 10 1.85 9.51 -5.50
C LEU A 10 1.40 8.07 -5.18
N THR A 11 0.10 7.85 -5.01
CA THR A 11 -0.45 6.51 -4.80
C THR A 11 -0.27 5.63 -6.04
N GLY A 12 -0.37 6.20 -7.23
CA GLY A 12 -0.04 5.53 -8.49
C GLY A 12 1.44 5.11 -8.52
N CYS A 13 2.34 6.02 -8.17
CA CYS A 13 3.77 5.73 -8.08
C CYS A 13 4.09 4.62 -7.08
N LEU A 14 3.47 4.63 -5.89
CA LEU A 14 3.64 3.58 -4.88
C LEU A 14 3.14 2.21 -5.37
N LYS A 15 2.10 2.16 -6.20
CA LYS A 15 1.65 0.91 -6.85
C LYS A 15 2.70 0.38 -7.81
N GLU A 16 3.33 1.23 -8.61
CA GLU A 16 4.40 0.82 -9.53
C GLU A 16 5.66 0.39 -8.77
N VAL A 17 6.00 1.04 -7.67
CA VAL A 17 7.07 0.60 -6.76
C VAL A 17 6.79 -0.80 -6.22
N LYS A 18 5.56 -1.08 -5.78
CA LYS A 18 5.17 -2.42 -5.34
C LYS A 18 5.34 -3.45 -6.45
N LYS A 19 4.86 -3.16 -7.67
CA LYS A 19 5.03 -4.08 -8.82
C LYS A 19 6.50 -4.33 -9.16
N ALA A 20 7.36 -3.32 -9.04
CA ALA A 20 8.79 -3.46 -9.26
C ALA A 20 9.42 -4.40 -8.21
N GLN A 21 9.04 -4.25 -6.94
CA GLN A 21 9.46 -5.17 -5.86
C GLN A 21 8.96 -6.60 -6.11
N ASP A 22 7.66 -6.78 -6.39
CA ASP A 22 7.08 -8.09 -6.68
C ASP A 22 7.77 -8.78 -7.88
N SER A 23 8.15 -8.00 -8.90
CA SER A 23 8.89 -8.52 -10.07
C SER A 23 10.31 -8.98 -9.71
N LEU A 24 10.96 -8.26 -8.80
CA LEU A 24 12.29 -8.61 -8.30
C LEU A 24 12.24 -9.88 -7.45
N ASP A 25 11.23 -10.02 -6.60
CA ASP A 25 11.01 -11.20 -5.78
C ASP A 25 10.74 -12.43 -6.67
N ASN A 26 9.90 -12.30 -7.71
CA ASN A 26 9.68 -13.37 -8.69
C ASN A 26 10.97 -13.80 -9.42
N LEU A 27 11.88 -12.86 -9.72
CA LEU A 27 13.19 -13.19 -10.32
C LEU A 27 14.07 -13.97 -9.33
N LEU A 28 14.03 -13.63 -8.05
CA LEU A 28 14.77 -14.35 -7.01
C LEU A 28 14.20 -15.77 -6.80
N ASP A 29 12.88 -15.92 -6.80
CA ASP A 29 12.20 -17.21 -6.73
C ASP A 29 12.57 -18.10 -7.92
N PHE A 30 12.59 -17.54 -9.13
CA PHE A 30 13.05 -18.24 -10.33
C PHE A 30 14.50 -18.72 -10.18
N VAL A 31 15.40 -17.85 -9.71
CA VAL A 31 16.81 -18.22 -9.48
C VAL A 31 16.93 -19.35 -8.46
N ASP A 32 16.18 -19.29 -7.37
CA ASP A 32 16.22 -20.30 -6.32
C ASP A 32 15.66 -21.65 -6.82
N LEU A 33 14.63 -21.64 -7.68
CA LEU A 33 14.17 -22.83 -8.40
C LEU A 33 15.28 -23.44 -9.29
N MET A 34 15.99 -22.61 -10.06
CA MET A 34 17.06 -23.09 -10.95
C MET A 34 18.21 -23.74 -10.18
N LYS A 35 18.53 -23.25 -8.97
CA LYS A 35 19.53 -23.89 -8.10
C LYS A 35 19.11 -25.27 -7.64
N ASN A 36 17.83 -25.49 -7.38
CA ASN A 36 17.30 -26.77 -6.92
C ASN A 36 17.35 -27.85 -8.00
N VAL A 37 17.30 -27.46 -9.28
CA VAL A 37 17.33 -28.40 -10.43
C VAL A 37 18.70 -28.47 -11.12
N LYS A 38 19.72 -27.76 -10.60
CA LYS A 38 21.03 -27.61 -11.25
C LYS A 38 21.73 -28.95 -11.54
N GLU A 39 21.54 -29.95 -10.67
CA GLU A 39 22.17 -31.28 -10.81
C GLU A 39 21.42 -32.17 -11.83
N SER A 40 20.22 -31.75 -12.24
CA SER A 40 19.38 -32.44 -13.22
C SER A 40 19.51 -31.88 -14.63
N PHE A 41 20.27 -30.79 -14.83
CA PHE A 41 20.43 -30.14 -16.13
C PHE A 41 21.87 -30.32 -16.67
N PRO A 42 22.04 -30.72 -17.95
CA PRO A 42 23.36 -30.94 -18.55
C PRO A 42 24.14 -29.65 -18.86
N GLY A 43 23.52 -28.47 -18.71
CA GLY A 43 24.16 -27.17 -18.94
C GLY A 43 24.38 -26.37 -17.65
N ASP A 44 25.38 -25.49 -17.64
CA ASP A 44 25.63 -24.59 -16.50
C ASP A 44 24.63 -23.43 -16.47
N VAL A 45 23.53 -23.67 -15.77
CA VAL A 45 22.51 -22.65 -15.45
C VAL A 45 22.83 -21.91 -14.14
N ALA A 46 23.82 -22.36 -13.38
CA ALA A 46 24.17 -21.77 -12.09
C ALA A 46 24.83 -20.40 -12.28
N THR A 47 25.77 -20.27 -13.22
CA THR A 47 26.47 -19.00 -13.46
C THR A 47 25.53 -17.85 -13.85
N PRO A 48 24.59 -17.99 -14.82
CA PRO A 48 23.61 -16.95 -15.12
C PRO A 48 22.64 -16.68 -13.95
N ALA A 49 22.23 -17.73 -13.22
CA ALA A 49 21.32 -17.59 -12.09
C ALA A 49 21.92 -16.73 -10.96
N GLU A 50 23.21 -16.89 -10.67
CA GLU A 50 23.87 -16.04 -9.67
C GLU A 50 24.01 -14.59 -10.10
N LYS A 51 24.26 -14.32 -11.38
CA LYS A 51 24.29 -12.95 -11.90
C LYS A 51 22.93 -12.27 -11.75
N ILE A 52 21.84 -12.97 -12.05
CA ILE A 52 20.47 -12.46 -11.82
C ILE A 52 20.27 -12.16 -10.33
N LYS A 53 20.69 -13.07 -9.44
CA LYS A 53 20.59 -12.89 -7.99
C LYS A 53 21.31 -11.63 -7.51
N GLU A 54 22.52 -11.40 -8.00
CA GLU A 54 23.34 -10.24 -7.65
C GLU A 54 22.67 -8.93 -8.09
N ILE A 55 22.25 -8.87 -9.36
CA ILE A 55 21.59 -7.68 -9.92
C ILE A 55 20.27 -7.38 -9.17
N SER A 56 19.44 -8.40 -8.94
CA SER A 56 18.21 -8.26 -8.17
C SER A 56 18.49 -7.76 -6.75
N ARG A 57 19.48 -8.31 -6.06
CA ARG A 57 19.85 -7.82 -4.72
C ARG A 57 20.37 -6.39 -4.74
N ALA A 58 21.09 -5.98 -5.77
CA ALA A 58 21.59 -4.62 -5.93
C ALA A 58 20.47 -3.61 -6.24
N ALA A 59 19.41 -4.03 -6.93
CA ALA A 59 18.27 -3.18 -7.28
C ALA A 59 17.31 -2.93 -6.10
N ALA A 60 17.12 -3.91 -5.22
CA ALA A 60 16.14 -3.84 -4.14
C ALA A 60 16.28 -2.62 -3.20
N PRO A 61 17.50 -2.19 -2.78
CA PRO A 61 17.67 -0.97 -1.98
C PRO A 61 17.14 0.29 -2.67
N TYR A 62 17.35 0.44 -3.98
CA TYR A 62 16.90 1.62 -4.72
C TYR A 62 15.38 1.68 -4.84
N ILE A 63 14.72 0.52 -5.02
CA ILE A 63 13.25 0.44 -5.01
C ILE A 63 12.71 0.87 -3.63
N LYS A 64 13.36 0.45 -2.55
CA LYS A 64 12.99 0.86 -1.17
C LYS A 64 13.22 2.35 -0.94
N GLU A 65 14.30 2.91 -1.46
CA GLU A 65 14.59 4.34 -1.37
C GLU A 65 13.53 5.17 -2.11
N ILE A 66 13.18 4.79 -3.34
CA ILE A 66 12.10 5.42 -4.11
C ILE A 66 10.78 5.32 -3.36
N LYS A 67 10.46 4.15 -2.79
CA LYS A 67 9.27 3.97 -1.93
C LYS A 67 9.25 4.99 -0.80
N ALA A 68 10.35 5.11 -0.06
CA ALA A 68 10.46 5.99 1.10
C ALA A 68 10.28 7.46 0.71
N ILE A 69 10.81 7.87 -0.46
CA ILE A 69 10.61 9.23 -0.98
C ILE A 69 9.12 9.48 -1.27
N PHE A 70 8.45 8.58 -1.98
CA PHE A 70 7.03 8.76 -2.31
C PHE A 70 6.12 8.70 -1.09
N ASP A 71 6.36 7.78 -0.15
CA ASP A 71 5.65 7.74 1.13
C ASP A 71 5.89 9.04 1.92
N GLY A 72 7.13 9.54 1.93
CA GLY A 72 7.50 10.78 2.61
C GLY A 72 6.76 12.00 2.07
N GLU A 73 6.65 12.13 0.75
CA GLU A 73 5.86 13.22 0.13
C GLU A 73 4.36 13.04 0.36
N LEU A 74 3.85 11.81 0.23
CA LEU A 74 2.43 11.51 0.46
C LEU A 74 2.02 11.84 1.90
N ASN A 75 2.88 11.51 2.87
CA ASN A 75 2.62 11.74 4.29
C ASN A 75 2.63 13.24 4.66
N LYS A 76 3.17 14.13 3.83
CA LYS A 76 3.09 15.59 4.05
C LYS A 76 1.73 16.17 3.63
N LEU A 77 0.96 15.44 2.82
CA LEU A 77 -0.32 15.93 2.33
C LEU A 77 -1.37 15.91 3.47
N PRO A 78 -2.17 17.00 3.58
CA PRO A 78 -3.26 17.05 4.54
C PRO A 78 -4.37 16.08 4.13
N ILE A 79 -5.15 15.63 5.12
CA ILE A 79 -6.41 14.94 4.87
C ILE A 79 -7.48 15.99 4.61
N ASN A 80 -8.29 15.77 3.57
CA ASN A 80 -9.46 16.59 3.33
C ASN A 80 -10.62 16.08 4.19
N ASP A 81 -11.02 16.87 5.20
CA ASP A 81 -12.09 16.51 6.14
C ASP A 81 -13.45 16.29 5.44
N GLU A 82 -13.75 17.05 4.39
CA GLU A 82 -14.98 16.88 3.62
C GLU A 82 -14.96 15.56 2.83
N GLU A 83 -13.81 15.19 2.28
CA GLU A 83 -13.63 13.94 1.55
C GLU A 83 -13.83 12.73 2.45
N VAL A 84 -13.20 12.70 3.63
CA VAL A 84 -13.35 11.57 4.56
C VAL A 84 -14.75 11.49 5.17
N ALA A 85 -15.43 12.64 5.36
CA ALA A 85 -16.83 12.66 5.80
C ALA A 85 -17.78 12.14 4.73
N ASP A 86 -17.59 12.54 3.46
CA ASP A 86 -18.37 12.02 2.32
C ASP A 86 -18.10 10.51 2.11
N ALA A 87 -16.85 10.08 2.19
CA ALA A 87 -16.48 8.66 2.10
C ALA A 87 -17.14 7.82 3.20
N ALA A 88 -17.12 8.30 4.46
CA ALA A 88 -17.78 7.63 5.57
C ALA A 88 -19.29 7.45 5.33
N LYS A 89 -19.99 8.51 4.89
CA LYS A 89 -21.42 8.46 4.55
C LYS A 89 -21.69 7.46 3.44
N LYS A 90 -20.90 7.46 2.37
CA LYS A 90 -21.05 6.52 1.25
C LYS A 90 -20.84 5.07 1.68
N LEU A 91 -19.87 4.81 2.56
CA LEU A 91 -19.64 3.46 3.08
C LEU A 91 -20.83 2.97 3.93
N VAL A 92 -21.37 3.83 4.80
CA VAL A 92 -22.59 3.51 5.57
C VAL A 92 -23.77 3.22 4.64
N LEU A 93 -23.98 4.03 3.60
CA LEU A 93 -25.03 3.80 2.62
C LEU A 93 -24.85 2.48 1.86
N TYR A 94 -23.61 2.09 1.56
CA TYR A 94 -23.31 0.87 0.82
C TYR A 94 -23.46 -0.40 1.66
N HIS A 95 -22.98 -0.37 2.91
CA HIS A 95 -22.99 -1.55 3.80
C HIS A 95 -24.25 -1.66 4.65
N GLY A 96 -24.99 -0.57 4.85
CA GLY A 96 -26.26 -0.54 5.60
C GLY A 96 -26.12 -0.68 7.12
N ASP A 97 -24.89 -0.81 7.64
CA ASP A 97 -24.61 -1.00 9.06
C ASP A 97 -23.31 -0.26 9.46
N HIS A 98 -23.44 0.74 10.32
CA HIS A 98 -22.32 1.53 10.83
C HIS A 98 -21.26 0.69 11.55
N MET A 99 -21.65 -0.36 12.26
CA MET A 99 -20.70 -1.22 12.98
C MET A 99 -19.88 -2.06 12.01
N GLN A 100 -20.49 -2.57 10.94
CA GLN A 100 -19.76 -3.27 9.88
C GLN A 100 -18.77 -2.35 9.18
N VAL A 101 -19.19 -1.12 8.85
CA VAL A 101 -18.29 -0.12 8.26
C VAL A 101 -17.14 0.19 9.20
N LEU A 102 -17.41 0.35 10.50
CA LEU A 102 -16.37 0.65 11.47
C LEU A 102 -15.33 -0.47 11.55
N ILE A 103 -15.77 -1.73 11.67
CA ILE A 103 -14.87 -2.90 11.70
C ILE A 103 -14.03 -2.96 10.42
N TRP A 104 -14.66 -2.79 9.26
CA TRP A 104 -13.97 -2.83 7.98
C TRP A 104 -12.95 -1.69 7.82
N ALA A 105 -13.32 -0.46 8.19
CA ALA A 105 -12.43 0.69 8.10
C ALA A 105 -11.23 0.57 9.06
N GLU A 106 -11.42 0.02 10.27
CA GLU A 106 -10.31 -0.26 11.19
C GLU A 106 -9.37 -1.36 10.62
N GLN A 107 -9.91 -2.35 9.91
CA GLN A 107 -9.08 -3.34 9.19
C GLN A 107 -8.27 -2.69 8.05
N GLN A 108 -8.87 -1.78 7.28
CA GLN A 108 -8.13 -1.05 6.24
C GLN A 108 -7.02 -0.20 6.87
N LYS A 109 -7.33 0.52 7.95
CA LYS A 109 -6.37 1.34 8.71
C LYS A 109 -5.18 0.51 9.22
N ALA A 110 -5.42 -0.69 9.72
CA ALA A 110 -4.40 -1.58 10.27
C ALA A 110 -3.36 -2.05 9.22
N ASN A 111 -3.68 -1.97 7.92
CA ASN A 111 -2.76 -2.30 6.84
C ASN A 111 -1.76 -1.18 6.50
N HIS A 112 -1.81 -0.06 7.24
CA HIS A 112 -0.99 1.11 7.00
C HIS A 112 -0.19 1.47 8.26
N GLU A 113 1.04 1.96 8.04
CA GLU A 113 1.89 2.47 9.12
C GLU A 113 1.18 3.59 9.87
N PRO A 114 1.23 3.61 11.22
CA PRO A 114 0.70 4.72 12.02
C PRO A 114 1.16 6.08 11.50
N ASP A 115 0.25 7.06 11.51
CA ASP A 115 0.46 8.43 11.02
C ASP A 115 0.77 8.60 9.52
N SER A 116 0.86 7.52 8.74
CA SER A 116 0.92 7.62 7.28
C SER A 116 -0.35 8.27 6.70
N TYR A 117 -0.28 8.80 5.48
CA TYR A 117 -1.43 9.43 4.82
C TYR A 117 -2.66 8.52 4.81
N TRP A 118 -2.50 7.27 4.37
CA TRP A 118 -3.61 6.32 4.29
C TRP A 118 -4.11 5.89 5.67
N TRP A 119 -3.23 5.80 6.67
CA TRP A 119 -3.66 5.59 8.04
C TRP A 119 -4.52 6.75 8.55
N ARG A 120 -4.07 8.00 8.37
CA ARG A 120 -4.80 9.22 8.77
C ARG A 120 -6.12 9.37 8.02
N TYR A 121 -6.14 9.00 6.73
CA TYR A 121 -7.35 8.98 5.91
C TYR A 121 -8.41 8.02 6.48
N TRP A 122 -8.02 6.78 6.78
CA TRP A 122 -8.91 5.80 7.38
C TRP A 122 -9.30 6.16 8.81
N ASP A 123 -8.40 6.74 9.59
CA ASP A 123 -8.72 7.29 10.91
C ASP A 123 -9.83 8.36 10.80
N GLY A 124 -9.73 9.28 9.84
CA GLY A 124 -10.76 10.27 9.54
C GLY A 124 -12.11 9.63 9.20
N ILE A 125 -12.13 8.57 8.39
CA ILE A 125 -13.36 7.82 8.08
C ILE A 125 -13.94 7.19 9.34
N THR A 126 -13.14 6.47 10.13
CA THR A 126 -13.63 5.82 11.37
C THR A 126 -14.16 6.85 12.38
N GLY A 127 -13.52 8.02 12.47
CA GLY A 127 -13.96 9.12 13.30
C GLY A 127 -15.32 9.67 12.89
N ASN A 128 -15.56 9.82 11.58
CA ASN A 128 -16.87 10.25 11.06
C ASN A 128 -17.96 9.20 11.31
N VAL A 129 -17.67 7.90 11.12
CA VAL A 129 -18.64 6.82 11.41
C VAL A 129 -18.99 6.79 12.91
N LYS A 130 -18.00 6.94 13.80
CA LYS A 130 -18.22 6.98 15.26
C LYS A 130 -19.10 8.19 15.66
N LYS A 131 -18.88 9.35 15.06
CA LYS A 131 -19.72 10.54 15.27
C LYS A 131 -21.16 10.28 14.85
N ASP A 132 -21.36 9.71 13.67
CA ASP A 132 -22.68 9.42 13.13
C ASP A 132 -23.47 8.45 14.02
N ILE A 133 -22.81 7.38 14.52
CA ILE A 133 -23.40 6.46 15.51
C ILE A 133 -23.86 7.22 16.76
N ALA A 134 -23.00 8.08 17.32
CA ALA A 134 -23.29 8.85 18.53
C ALA A 134 -24.44 9.85 18.34
N GLU A 135 -24.59 10.41 17.14
CA GLU A 135 -25.70 11.31 16.79
C GLU A 135 -27.03 10.55 16.68
N HIS A 136 -27.04 9.37 16.05
CA HIS A 136 -28.24 8.53 15.94
C HIS A 136 -28.69 7.99 17.31
N GLN A 137 -27.77 7.67 18.21
CA GLN A 137 -28.10 7.20 19.57
C GLN A 137 -28.73 8.29 20.46
N LYS A 138 -28.48 9.58 20.19
CA LYS A 138 -29.09 10.69 20.93
C LYS A 138 -30.52 11.03 20.52
N GLN A 139 -30.97 10.47 19.39
CA GLN A 139 -32.31 10.71 18.82
C GLN A 139 -33.34 9.65 19.23
N LEU A 140 -32.90 8.63 19.98
CA LEU A 140 -33.72 7.56 20.56
C LEU A 140 -33.94 7.80 22.06
#